data_AF-A0A3R7WUT3-F1
#
_entry.id   AF-A0A3R7WUT3-F1
#
_cell.length_a   1.000
_cell.length_b   1.000
_cell.length_c   1.000
_cell.angle_alpha   90.00
_cell.angle_beta   90.00
_cell.angle_gamma   90.00
#
_symmetry.space_group_name_H-M   'P 1'
#
loop_
_entity.id
_entity.type
_entity.pdbx_description
1 polymer ?
#
loop_
_entity_poly.entity_id
_entity_poly.type
_entity_poly.pdbx_seq_one_letter_code
_entity_poly.pdbx_strand_id
1 'polypeptide(L)'
;MKILVPIKRVVDYAVKIRVDFTGVDLKNVKMSMNPFCEIAVEEAIRLKEKKVASEVVAVSIGPKQCQETLRTALAMGADRGIHITCDLRTDQELQPLAVAKLLKEIVNKEDPKLVICGKQSIDADAAQTGPLLAGLLDWSQGTFASNVAVEGDAVHVTRETDAGIETLKLSLPAVVTADLRLNEPRYATLPNIMKAKKKKIETLAADSFGVDLTPRIEIVEVKNPESRKAGIKVADVDELVDKLKNEAGLDEFIFVQRRSSSNALELLWRVRLGEEYVIFDSALQHHAVQQCLGASYKWTQMTTSLGFAPLDVNRVNGCVLRHGGWIRASVQNVDFWFKEMFFMALRFESTMVASVFPLSFEDSSKSLSILKA
;
A
#
# COMPACT_ATOMS: atom_id res chain seq x y z
N MET A 1 2.66 28.43 8.20
CA MET A 1 2.05 27.80 9.40
C MET A 1 2.94 26.69 9.95
N LYS A 2 2.81 26.32 11.23
CA LYS A 2 3.49 25.14 11.79
C LYS A 2 2.68 23.87 11.47
N ILE A 3 3.36 22.80 11.06
CA ILE A 3 2.78 21.46 10.84
C ILE A 3 3.36 20.49 11.86
N LEU A 4 2.50 19.68 12.48
CA LEU A 4 2.89 18.56 13.35
C LEU A 4 2.75 17.24 12.59
N VAL A 5 3.75 16.36 12.70
CA VAL A 5 3.76 15.06 12.00
C VAL A 5 4.02 13.91 12.99
N PRO A 6 2.96 13.21 13.46
CA PRO A 6 3.11 11.99 14.24
C PRO A 6 3.68 10.85 13.39
N ILE A 7 4.78 10.26 13.84
CA ILE A 7 5.45 9.10 13.22
C ILE A 7 5.52 7.93 14.22
N LYS A 8 5.32 6.70 13.74
CA LYS A 8 5.45 5.47 14.55
C LYS A 8 6.65 4.66 14.07
N ARG A 9 7.37 4.08 15.03
CA ARG A 9 8.40 3.05 14.81
C ARG A 9 7.72 1.68 14.84
N VAL A 10 7.83 0.92 13.75
CA VAL A 10 7.12 -0.36 13.55
C VAL A 10 8.09 -1.42 13.01
N VAL A 11 7.65 -2.68 12.93
CA VAL A 11 8.37 -3.72 12.19
C VAL A 11 8.46 -3.31 10.73
N ASP A 12 9.62 -3.51 10.11
CA ASP A 12 9.82 -3.24 8.69
C ASP A 12 8.90 -4.11 7.84
N TYR A 13 8.17 -3.50 6.89
CA TYR A 13 7.12 -4.16 6.11
C TYR A 13 7.60 -5.35 5.27
N ALA A 14 8.90 -5.48 5.01
CA ALA A 14 9.49 -6.61 4.30
C ALA A 14 9.78 -7.82 5.24
N VAL A 15 9.62 -7.68 6.55
CA VAL A 15 9.86 -8.75 7.52
C VAL A 15 8.60 -9.58 7.74
N LYS A 16 8.70 -10.88 7.48
CA LYS A 16 7.69 -11.85 7.92
C LYS A 16 7.78 -12.02 9.44
N ILE A 17 6.81 -11.46 10.16
CA ILE A 17 6.66 -11.60 11.61
C ILE A 17 6.46 -13.05 12.04
N ARG A 18 6.81 -13.34 13.30
CA ARG A 18 6.51 -14.59 14.01
C ARG A 18 5.59 -14.26 15.18
N VAL A 19 4.58 -15.10 15.39
CA VAL A 19 3.57 -14.93 16.45
C VAL A 19 3.71 -16.05 17.46
N ASP A 20 3.90 -15.66 18.71
CA ASP A 20 3.78 -16.50 19.91
C ASP A 20 2.45 -16.18 20.62
N PHE A 21 2.05 -16.99 21.61
CA PHE A 21 0.78 -16.81 22.34
C PHE A 21 0.61 -15.44 23.02
N THR A 22 1.72 -14.77 23.33
CA THR A 22 1.75 -13.44 23.97
C THR A 22 1.86 -12.27 22.98
N GLY A 23 1.88 -12.53 21.67
CA GLY A 23 2.03 -11.50 20.63
C GLY A 23 3.16 -11.76 19.63
N VAL A 24 3.57 -10.71 18.92
CA VAL A 24 4.63 -10.79 17.91
C VAL A 24 6.01 -10.81 18.55
N ASP A 25 6.89 -11.73 18.13
CA ASP A 25 8.30 -11.68 18.55
C ASP A 25 9.04 -10.55 17.82
N LEU A 26 9.42 -9.53 18.58
CA LEU A 26 10.16 -8.35 18.11
C LEU A 26 11.69 -8.48 18.31
N LYS A 27 12.18 -9.60 18.87
CA LYS A 27 13.61 -9.78 19.15
C LYS A 27 14.42 -9.88 17.85
N ASN A 28 15.44 -9.04 17.73
CA ASN A 28 16.33 -8.96 16.55
C ASN A 28 15.60 -8.68 15.22
N VAL A 29 14.36 -8.18 15.27
CA VAL A 29 13.59 -7.78 14.10
C VAL A 29 14.04 -6.39 13.62
N LYS A 30 14.16 -6.21 12.31
CA LYS A 30 14.41 -4.90 11.70
C LYS A 30 13.18 -4.02 11.89
N MET A 31 13.38 -2.83 12.45
CA MET A 31 12.33 -1.84 12.68
C MET A 31 12.56 -0.63 11.76
N SER A 32 11.49 -0.03 11.26
CA SER A 32 11.52 1.13 10.35
C SER A 32 10.56 2.24 10.81
N MET A 33 10.47 3.32 10.04
CA MET A 33 9.29 4.18 10.10
C MET A 33 8.10 3.43 9.47
N ASN A 34 6.90 3.67 9.98
CA ASN A 34 5.67 3.22 9.35
C ASN A 34 5.52 3.86 7.95
N PRO A 35 5.24 3.13 6.87
CA PRO A 35 5.19 3.68 5.52
C PRO A 35 4.24 4.89 5.35
N PHE A 36 3.05 4.82 5.93
CA PHE A 36 2.10 5.96 5.91
C PHE A 36 2.62 7.20 6.65
N CYS A 37 3.53 7.03 7.62
CA CYS A 37 4.18 8.14 8.31
C CYS A 37 5.30 8.78 7.46
N GLU A 38 5.99 8.02 6.61
CA GLU A 38 6.97 8.58 5.66
C GLU A 38 6.28 9.51 4.65
N ILE A 39 5.10 9.12 4.16
CA ILE A 39 4.25 9.91 3.26
C ILE A 39 3.72 11.18 3.94
N ALA A 40 3.32 11.08 5.21
CA ALA A 40 2.92 12.24 6.02
C ALA A 40 4.08 13.23 6.24
N VAL A 41 5.30 12.73 6.47
CA VAL A 41 6.52 13.55 6.57
C VAL A 41 6.83 14.22 5.24
N GLU A 42 6.77 13.49 4.12
CA GLU A 42 6.99 14.04 2.79
C GLU A 42 6.00 15.16 2.45
N GLU A 43 4.70 15.01 2.72
CA GLU A 43 3.74 16.07 2.38
C GLU A 43 3.97 17.32 3.21
N ALA A 44 4.27 17.18 4.51
CA ALA A 44 4.63 18.31 5.35
C ALA A 44 5.89 19.04 4.84
N ILE A 45 6.87 18.31 4.31
CA ILE A 45 8.06 18.89 3.67
C ILE A 45 7.70 19.59 2.36
N ARG A 46 6.87 18.99 1.50
CA ARG A 46 6.38 19.61 0.24
C ARG A 46 5.63 20.90 0.51
N LEU A 47 4.78 20.95 1.54
CA LEU A 47 4.10 22.17 1.99
C LEU A 47 5.08 23.23 2.51
N LYS A 48 6.21 22.84 3.13
CA LYS A 48 7.28 23.78 3.52
C LYS A 48 8.05 24.30 2.31
N GLU A 49 8.34 23.46 1.32
CA GLU A 49 9.00 23.86 0.07
C GLU A 49 8.14 24.81 -0.77
N LYS A 50 6.81 24.59 -0.77
CA LYS A 50 5.79 25.52 -1.29
C LYS A 50 5.61 26.80 -0.44
N LYS A 51 6.36 26.98 0.65
CA LYS A 51 6.29 28.10 1.61
C LYS A 51 4.95 28.26 2.37
N VAL A 52 4.08 27.25 2.31
CA VAL A 52 2.84 27.19 3.11
C VAL A 52 3.17 26.88 4.57
N ALA A 53 4.04 25.89 4.79
CA ALA A 53 4.58 25.59 6.10
C ALA A 53 5.85 26.41 6.39
N SER A 54 5.99 26.84 7.64
CA SER A 54 7.16 27.57 8.15
C SER A 54 8.04 26.68 9.04
N GLU A 55 7.46 25.65 9.66
CA GLU A 55 8.15 24.67 10.49
C GLU A 55 7.41 23.32 10.41
N VAL A 56 8.16 22.22 10.29
CA VAL A 56 7.66 20.84 10.35
C VAL A 56 8.25 20.17 11.59
N VAL A 57 7.40 19.83 12.55
CA VAL A 57 7.77 19.20 13.82
C VAL A 57 7.36 17.73 13.79
N ALA A 58 8.33 16.82 13.79
CA ALA A 58 8.07 15.39 13.84
C ALA A 58 7.90 14.92 15.30
N VAL A 59 6.90 14.08 15.59
CA VAL A 59 6.61 13.58 16.94
C VAL A 59 6.59 12.06 16.92
N SER A 60 7.29 11.40 17.86
CA SER A 60 7.17 9.96 18.06
C SER A 60 6.99 9.66 19.54
N ILE A 61 6.14 8.68 19.85
CA ILE A 61 5.83 8.25 21.22
C ILE A 61 6.24 6.78 21.37
N GLY A 62 6.91 6.43 22.47
CA GLY A 62 7.34 5.07 22.75
C GLY A 62 8.71 5.00 23.42
N PRO A 63 9.43 3.87 23.29
CA PRO A 63 10.72 3.67 23.93
C PRO A 63 11.84 4.44 23.22
N LYS A 64 12.99 4.58 23.87
CA LYS A 64 14.16 5.37 23.42
C LYS A 64 14.57 5.16 21.95
N GLN A 65 14.39 3.96 21.40
CA GLN A 65 14.70 3.62 20.01
C GLN A 65 13.86 4.41 18.98
N CYS A 66 12.72 4.99 19.36
CA CYS A 66 11.96 5.91 18.52
C CYS A 66 12.75 7.16 18.10
N GLN A 67 13.83 7.51 18.82
CA GLN A 67 14.74 8.57 18.40
C GLN A 67 15.42 8.28 17.05
N GLU A 68 15.66 7.00 16.70
CA GLU A 68 16.23 6.62 15.40
C GLU A 68 15.26 6.97 14.26
N THR A 69 13.98 6.63 14.42
CA THR A 69 12.90 6.96 13.49
C THR A 69 12.72 8.47 13.35
N LEU A 70 12.82 9.23 14.45
CA LEU A 70 12.85 10.70 14.41
C LEU A 70 14.06 11.24 13.64
N ARG A 71 15.26 10.65 13.77
CA ARG A 71 16.42 11.04 12.95
C ARG A 71 16.19 10.81 11.45
N THR A 72 15.44 9.79 11.05
CA THR A 72 15.03 9.58 9.66
C THR A 72 14.14 10.73 9.16
N ALA A 73 13.07 11.10 9.89
CA ALA A 73 12.21 12.22 9.50
C ALA A 73 12.99 13.56 9.43
N LEU A 74 13.92 13.79 10.36
CA LEU A 74 14.83 14.93 10.36
C LEU A 74 15.81 14.95 9.17
N ALA A 75 16.15 13.78 8.63
CA ALA A 75 17.01 13.63 7.46
C ALA A 75 16.24 13.74 6.13
N MET A 76 14.95 13.36 6.11
CA MET A 76 14.05 13.66 4.99
C MET A 76 13.86 15.17 4.84
N GLY A 77 13.54 15.87 5.94
CA GLY A 77 13.39 17.33 5.91
C GLY A 77 12.72 18.01 7.11
N ALA A 78 12.20 17.27 8.10
CA ALA A 78 11.61 17.87 9.30
C ALA A 78 12.63 18.76 10.05
N ASP A 79 12.17 19.82 10.71
CA ASP A 79 13.06 20.85 11.29
C ASP A 79 13.58 20.44 12.67
N ARG A 80 12.70 19.91 13.52
CA ARG A 80 13.03 19.32 14.82
C ARG A 80 12.10 18.17 15.19
N GLY A 81 12.54 17.37 16.16
CA GLY A 81 11.80 16.22 16.67
C GLY A 81 11.32 16.45 18.11
N ILE A 82 10.20 15.82 18.45
CA ILE A 82 9.74 15.62 19.82
C ILE A 82 9.62 14.11 20.05
N HIS A 83 10.31 13.62 21.06
CA HIS A 83 10.21 12.25 21.54
C HIS A 83 9.45 12.24 22.86
N ILE A 84 8.29 11.61 22.90
CA ILE A 84 7.61 11.33 24.16
C ILE A 84 8.08 9.95 24.63
N THR A 85 8.94 9.90 25.64
CA THR A 85 9.36 8.65 26.28
C THR A 85 8.19 8.04 27.02
N CYS A 86 7.83 6.83 26.62
CA CYS A 86 6.81 6.02 27.24
C CYS A 86 7.40 4.63 27.50
N ASP A 87 7.95 4.45 28.70
CA ASP A 87 8.55 3.21 29.15
C ASP A 87 7.47 2.31 29.77
N LEU A 88 6.53 1.87 28.93
CA LEU A 88 5.54 0.85 29.30
C LEU A 88 6.24 -0.46 29.65
N ARG A 89 5.61 -1.25 30.52
CA ARG A 89 6.01 -2.64 30.74
C ARG A 89 5.90 -3.42 29.43
N THR A 90 6.69 -4.48 29.28
CA THR A 90 6.69 -5.32 28.04
C THR A 90 5.37 -6.03 27.76
N ASP A 91 4.46 -6.09 28.74
CA ASP A 91 3.10 -6.64 28.63
C ASP A 91 2.01 -5.56 28.41
N GLN A 92 2.39 -4.30 28.18
CA GLN A 92 1.46 -3.19 27.96
C GLN A 92 1.68 -2.52 26.60
N GLU A 93 0.64 -2.45 25.78
CA GLU A 93 0.65 -1.73 24.50
C GLU A 93 0.11 -0.30 24.65
N LEU A 94 0.76 0.67 24.00
CA LEU A 94 0.28 2.04 23.94
C LEU A 94 -0.86 2.20 22.92
N GLN A 95 -2.10 2.13 23.40
CA GLN A 95 -3.29 2.13 22.55
C GLN A 95 -3.56 3.47 21.84
N PRO A 96 -4.23 3.48 20.66
CA PRO A 96 -4.49 4.69 19.86
C PRO A 96 -5.11 5.86 20.62
N LEU A 97 -5.96 5.61 21.61
CA LEU A 97 -6.55 6.65 22.45
C LEU A 97 -5.52 7.33 23.37
N ALA A 98 -4.60 6.57 23.97
CA ALA A 98 -3.51 7.13 24.78
C ALA A 98 -2.54 7.95 23.92
N VAL A 99 -2.21 7.43 22.72
CA VAL A 99 -1.44 8.16 21.70
C VAL A 99 -2.15 9.48 21.33
N ALA A 100 -3.45 9.46 21.04
CA ALA A 100 -4.20 10.65 20.65
C ALA A 100 -4.29 11.69 21.77
N LYS A 101 -4.47 11.28 23.04
CA LYS A 101 -4.41 12.20 24.20
C LYS A 101 -3.02 12.85 24.36
N LEU A 102 -1.94 12.07 24.28
CA LEU A 102 -0.58 12.61 24.35
C LEU A 102 -0.28 13.56 23.17
N LEU A 103 -0.74 13.23 21.96
CA LEU A 103 -0.62 14.10 20.80
C LEU A 103 -1.42 15.40 20.96
N LYS A 104 -2.61 15.36 21.59
CA LYS A 104 -3.38 16.58 21.93
C LYS A 104 -2.56 17.52 22.80
N GLU A 105 -1.86 17.04 23.82
CA GLU A 105 -1.02 17.92 24.65
C GLU A 105 0.19 18.49 23.91
N ILE A 106 0.76 17.75 22.94
CA ILE A 106 1.77 18.33 22.03
C ILE A 106 1.15 19.37 21.10
N VAL A 107 -0.04 19.14 20.57
CA VAL A 107 -0.77 20.13 19.76
C VAL A 107 -1.03 21.40 20.57
N ASN A 108 -1.52 21.29 21.81
CA ASN A 108 -1.73 22.42 22.71
C ASN A 108 -0.43 23.20 22.98
N LYS A 109 0.68 22.50 23.21
CA LYS A 109 2.01 23.10 23.45
C LYS A 109 2.61 23.76 22.22
N GLU A 110 2.36 23.22 21.03
CA GLU A 110 3.02 23.65 19.80
C GLU A 110 2.18 24.61 18.94
N ASP A 111 0.86 24.68 19.12
CA ASP A 111 -0.08 25.42 18.25
C ASP A 111 0.18 25.22 16.73
N PRO A 112 0.25 23.96 16.23
CA PRO A 112 0.23 23.70 14.79
C PRO A 112 -1.15 24.07 14.23
N LYS A 113 -1.21 24.50 12.96
CA LYS A 113 -2.51 24.67 12.27
C LYS A 113 -2.91 23.45 11.44
N LEU A 114 -2.00 22.50 11.25
CA LEU A 114 -2.25 21.26 10.54
C LEU A 114 -1.48 20.12 11.22
N VAL A 115 -2.17 19.01 11.49
CA VAL A 115 -1.53 17.74 11.84
C VAL A 115 -1.63 16.82 10.62
N ILE A 116 -0.52 16.28 10.14
CA ILE A 116 -0.52 15.24 9.10
C ILE A 116 0.02 13.97 9.72
N CYS A 117 -0.79 12.91 9.74
CA CYS A 117 -0.41 11.60 10.27
C CYS A 117 -0.60 10.51 9.20
N GLY A 118 -0.09 9.30 9.43
CA GLY A 118 -0.37 8.17 8.54
C GLY A 118 -1.81 7.67 8.72
N LYS A 119 -2.45 7.17 7.64
CA LYS A 119 -3.78 6.51 7.67
C LYS A 119 -3.91 5.47 8.79
N GLN A 120 -2.96 4.54 8.87
CA GLN A 120 -2.87 3.50 9.89
C GLN A 120 -1.40 3.19 10.19
N SER A 121 -1.14 2.34 11.18
CA SER A 121 0.16 1.74 11.39
C SER A 121 0.11 0.24 11.13
N ILE A 122 1.03 -0.27 10.31
CA ILE A 122 1.05 -1.65 9.78
C ILE A 122 1.27 -2.76 10.83
N ASP A 123 1.40 -2.39 12.10
CA ASP A 123 1.59 -3.31 13.23
C ASP A 123 0.29 -3.58 14.00
N ALA A 124 -0.62 -2.61 14.04
CA ALA A 124 -1.89 -2.68 14.76
C ALA A 124 -3.12 -2.50 13.84
N ASP A 125 -2.93 -2.00 12.62
CA ASP A 125 -3.93 -1.73 11.57
C ASP A 125 -5.22 -1.00 12.01
N ALA A 126 -5.18 -0.34 13.17
CA ALA A 126 -6.37 0.21 13.82
C ALA A 126 -7.00 1.42 13.12
N ALA A 127 -6.26 2.16 12.28
CA ALA A 127 -6.68 3.39 11.59
C ALA A 127 -7.33 4.50 12.48
N GLN A 128 -7.15 4.44 13.80
CA GLN A 128 -7.91 5.25 14.78
C GLN A 128 -7.24 6.55 15.22
N THR A 129 -5.91 6.63 15.28
CA THR A 129 -5.20 7.72 15.99
C THR A 129 -5.51 9.11 15.43
N GLY A 130 -5.58 9.27 14.11
CA GLY A 130 -5.91 10.54 13.45
C GLY A 130 -7.34 11.01 13.77
N PRO A 131 -8.37 10.21 13.49
CA PRO A 131 -9.76 10.53 13.85
C PRO A 131 -9.97 10.80 15.35
N LEU A 132 -9.34 10.01 16.23
CA LEU A 132 -9.40 10.23 17.68
C LEU A 132 -8.77 11.57 18.08
N LEU A 133 -7.62 11.93 17.51
CA LEU A 133 -6.97 13.22 17.76
C LEU A 133 -7.86 14.39 17.29
N ALA A 134 -8.48 14.28 16.12
CA ALA A 134 -9.41 15.30 15.61
C ALA A 134 -10.61 15.49 16.54
N GLY A 135 -11.26 14.40 16.97
CA GLY A 135 -12.39 14.45 17.90
C GLY A 135 -12.01 14.95 19.31
N LEU A 136 -10.81 14.65 19.79
CA LEU A 136 -10.30 15.17 21.08
C LEU A 136 -9.95 16.67 21.02
N LEU A 137 -9.64 17.21 19.85
CA LEU A 137 -9.33 18.62 19.61
C LEU A 137 -10.53 19.46 19.16
N ASP A 138 -11.64 18.81 18.78
CA ASP A 138 -12.78 19.42 18.05
C ASP A 138 -12.34 20.08 16.72
N TRP A 139 -11.50 19.38 15.95
CA TRP A 139 -10.92 19.86 14.69
C TRP A 139 -11.52 19.17 13.47
N SER A 140 -11.52 19.88 12.33
CA SER A 140 -11.87 19.30 11.03
C SER A 140 -10.93 18.15 10.68
N GLN A 141 -11.44 17.09 10.03
CA GLN A 141 -10.63 15.93 9.64
C GLN A 141 -10.75 15.55 8.16
N GLY A 142 -9.63 15.14 7.56
CA GLY A 142 -9.56 14.58 6.21
C GLY A 142 -8.79 13.27 6.21
N THR A 143 -9.48 12.15 6.32
CA THR A 143 -8.83 10.83 6.34
C THR A 143 -8.59 10.29 4.93
N PHE A 144 -7.63 9.39 4.77
CA PHE A 144 -7.34 8.69 3.51
C PHE A 144 -7.00 9.65 2.35
N ALA A 145 -6.29 10.73 2.66
CA ALA A 145 -5.94 11.78 1.72
C ALA A 145 -4.98 11.28 0.62
N SER A 146 -5.35 11.50 -0.64
CA SER A 146 -4.52 11.34 -1.84
C SER A 146 -4.14 12.68 -2.49
N ASN A 147 -4.75 13.80 -2.08
CA ASN A 147 -4.23 15.14 -2.34
C ASN A 147 -4.47 16.08 -1.15
N VAL A 148 -3.54 17.01 -0.92
CA VAL A 148 -3.65 18.06 0.09
C VAL A 148 -3.21 19.40 -0.53
N ALA A 149 -4.14 20.35 -0.59
CA ALA A 149 -3.89 21.72 -1.03
C ALA A 149 -4.37 22.70 0.06
N VAL A 150 -3.53 23.66 0.45
CA VAL A 150 -3.83 24.62 1.51
C VAL A 150 -4.05 25.99 0.89
N GLU A 151 -5.21 26.59 1.15
CA GLU A 151 -5.65 27.85 0.56
C GLU A 151 -6.20 28.77 1.65
N GLY A 152 -5.39 29.77 2.04
CA GLY A 152 -5.71 30.67 3.14
C GLY A 152 -5.92 29.91 4.46
N ASP A 153 -7.10 30.09 5.06
CA ASP A 153 -7.50 29.47 6.32
C ASP A 153 -8.23 28.11 6.13
N ALA A 154 -8.15 27.52 4.93
CA ALA A 154 -8.74 26.21 4.63
C ALA A 154 -7.73 25.23 4.04
N VAL A 155 -8.00 23.94 4.20
CA VAL A 155 -7.32 22.85 3.50
C VAL A 155 -8.31 22.05 2.68
N HIS A 156 -8.04 21.96 1.39
CA HIS A 156 -8.71 21.10 0.43
C HIS A 156 -8.04 19.74 0.48
N VAL A 157 -8.81 18.71 0.85
CA VAL A 157 -8.34 17.33 0.98
C VAL A 157 -9.13 16.46 0.01
N THR A 158 -8.42 15.88 -0.95
CA THR A 158 -8.97 14.85 -1.83
C THR A 158 -8.67 13.49 -1.21
N ARG A 159 -9.69 12.65 -1.07
CA ARG A 159 -9.73 11.44 -0.26
C ARG A 159 -10.11 10.25 -1.11
N GLU A 160 -9.48 9.11 -0.84
CA GLU A 160 -9.89 7.82 -1.38
C GLU A 160 -11.04 7.25 -0.55
N THR A 161 -12.06 6.75 -1.25
CA THR A 161 -13.26 6.09 -0.70
C THR A 161 -13.57 4.85 -1.52
N ASP A 162 -14.39 3.94 -1.00
CA ASP A 162 -14.74 2.69 -1.71
C ASP A 162 -15.48 2.93 -3.03
N ALA A 163 -16.15 4.10 -3.16
CA ALA A 163 -16.87 4.52 -4.36
C ALA A 163 -16.01 5.33 -5.35
N GLY A 164 -14.73 5.61 -5.02
CA GLY A 164 -13.84 6.47 -5.79
C GLY A 164 -13.30 7.64 -4.98
N ILE A 165 -13.29 8.84 -5.54
CA ILE A 165 -12.58 10.00 -4.98
C ILE A 165 -13.55 11.10 -4.53
N GLU A 166 -13.34 11.63 -3.32
CA GLU A 166 -14.11 12.74 -2.75
C GLU A 166 -13.18 13.92 -2.42
N THR A 167 -13.56 15.16 -2.72
CA THR A 167 -12.80 16.35 -2.29
C THR A 167 -13.59 17.16 -1.26
N LEU A 168 -13.03 17.27 -0.05
CA LEU A 168 -13.56 18.06 1.05
C LEU A 168 -12.81 19.39 1.18
N LYS A 169 -13.52 20.44 1.60
CA LYS A 169 -12.93 21.68 2.09
C LYS A 169 -13.07 21.71 3.61
N LEU A 170 -11.94 21.74 4.32
CA LEU A 170 -11.87 21.73 5.77
C LEU A 170 -11.37 23.09 6.26
N SER A 171 -11.95 23.60 7.34
CA SER A 171 -11.42 24.79 8.02
C SER A 171 -10.15 24.42 8.80
N LEU A 172 -9.14 25.27 8.77
CA LEU A 172 -7.99 25.16 9.68
C LEU A 172 -8.39 25.71 11.07
N PRO A 173 -7.90 25.10 12.16
CA PRO A 173 -6.96 23.99 12.20
C PRO A 173 -7.59 22.61 11.92
N ALA A 174 -6.81 21.70 11.33
CA ALA A 174 -7.30 20.41 10.85
C ALA A 174 -6.32 19.24 11.10
N VAL A 175 -6.85 18.02 11.07
CA VAL A 175 -6.08 16.75 11.10
C VAL A 175 -6.28 15.99 9.79
N VAL A 176 -5.18 15.63 9.13
CA VAL A 176 -5.20 14.89 7.86
C VAL A 176 -4.49 13.55 8.04
N THR A 177 -5.04 12.48 7.45
CA THR A 177 -4.39 11.16 7.42
C THR A 177 -3.98 10.79 6.00
N ALA A 178 -2.69 10.57 5.78
CA ALA A 178 -2.13 10.28 4.46
C ALA A 178 -2.39 8.83 4.03
N ASP A 179 -2.96 8.65 2.84
CA ASP A 179 -3.01 7.36 2.14
C ASP A 179 -1.71 7.12 1.32
N LEU A 180 -1.49 5.88 0.88
CA LEU A 180 -0.36 5.51 0.03
C LEU A 180 -0.29 6.31 -1.28
N ARG A 181 -1.44 6.79 -1.79
CA ARG A 181 -1.54 7.53 -3.05
C ARG A 181 -1.12 9.01 -2.96
N LEU A 182 -0.90 9.57 -1.76
CA LEU A 182 -0.67 11.01 -1.58
C LEU A 182 0.62 11.51 -2.23
N ASN A 183 1.72 10.78 -2.04
CA ASN A 183 3.02 11.11 -2.59
C ASN A 183 3.99 9.92 -2.53
N GLU A 184 5.14 10.09 -3.21
CA GLU A 184 6.32 9.23 -3.05
C GLU A 184 7.31 9.90 -2.07
N PRO A 185 7.63 9.27 -0.93
CA PRO A 185 8.59 9.80 0.04
C PRO A 185 10.00 9.90 -0.52
N ARG A 186 10.69 11.03 -0.28
CA ARG A 186 12.09 11.17 -0.72
C ARG A 186 13.07 10.36 0.14
N TYR A 187 14.08 9.79 -0.49
CA TYR A 187 15.22 9.21 0.22
C TYR A 187 16.07 10.28 0.89
N ALA A 188 16.43 10.05 2.17
CA ALA A 188 17.33 10.92 2.90
C ALA A 188 18.78 10.80 2.38
N THR A 189 19.33 11.89 1.86
CA THR A 189 20.72 11.90 1.36
C THR A 189 21.75 11.85 2.49
N LEU A 190 22.93 11.27 2.25
CA LEU A 190 23.99 11.16 3.26
C LEU A 190 24.35 12.51 3.94
N PRO A 191 24.46 13.65 3.23
CA PRO A 191 24.65 14.95 3.87
C PRO A 191 23.51 15.35 4.81
N ASN A 192 22.26 15.02 4.46
CA ASN A 192 21.10 15.32 5.30
C ASN A 192 21.03 14.40 6.53
N ILE A 193 21.40 13.12 6.40
CA ILE A 193 21.55 12.20 7.55
C ILE A 193 22.58 12.75 8.55
N MET A 194 23.71 13.29 8.07
CA MET A 194 24.73 13.89 8.93
C MET A 194 24.27 15.21 9.56
N LYS A 195 23.50 16.05 8.85
CA LYS A 195 22.84 17.23 9.44
C LYS A 195 21.78 16.85 10.47
N ALA A 196 21.00 15.79 10.23
CA ALA A 196 19.92 15.33 11.09
C ALA A 196 20.41 14.90 12.48
N LYS A 197 21.65 14.39 12.60
CA LYS A 197 22.30 14.12 13.90
C LYS A 197 22.49 15.37 14.76
N LYS A 198 22.61 16.56 14.15
CA LYS A 198 22.78 17.85 14.85
C LYS A 198 21.45 18.57 15.17
N LYS A 199 20.35 18.23 14.49
CA LYS A 199 19.03 18.83 14.76
C LYS A 199 18.54 18.47 16.17
N LYS A 200 17.77 19.36 16.81
CA LYS A 200 17.23 19.15 18.16
C LYS A 200 16.17 18.04 18.13
N ILE A 201 16.28 17.09 19.07
CA ILE A 201 15.17 16.24 19.50
C ILE A 201 14.90 16.63 20.95
N GLU A 202 13.72 17.17 21.22
CA GLU A 202 13.24 17.39 22.58
C GLU A 202 12.69 16.07 23.13
N THR A 203 13.04 15.72 24.37
CA THR A 203 12.54 14.49 25.01
C THR A 203 11.67 14.88 26.19
N LEU A 204 10.45 14.34 26.25
CA LEU A 204 9.42 14.64 27.25
C LEU A 204 8.89 13.32 27.82
N ALA A 205 8.70 13.23 29.13
CA ALA A 205 8.11 12.04 29.76
C ALA A 205 6.59 12.01 29.55
N ALA A 206 6.03 10.86 29.18
CA ALA A 206 4.57 10.70 29.05
C ALA A 206 3.83 11.11 30.34
N ASP A 207 4.39 10.75 31.50
CA ASP A 207 3.87 11.05 32.84
C ASP A 207 3.72 12.56 33.12
N SER A 208 4.55 13.40 32.48
CA SER A 208 4.50 14.86 32.67
C SER A 208 3.24 15.53 32.07
N PHE A 209 2.46 14.80 31.28
CA PHE A 209 1.23 15.30 30.66
C PHE A 209 -0.03 14.96 31.47
N GLY A 210 0.06 14.17 32.55
CA GLY A 210 -1.10 13.77 33.35
C GLY A 210 -2.11 12.90 32.58
N VAL A 211 -1.70 12.27 31.48
CA VAL A 211 -2.55 11.46 30.63
C VAL A 211 -2.62 10.03 31.18
N ASP A 212 -3.84 9.55 31.43
CA ASP A 212 -4.11 8.13 31.67
C ASP A 212 -3.76 7.27 30.43
N LEU A 213 -2.71 6.46 30.58
CA LEU A 213 -2.18 5.51 29.59
C LEU A 213 -2.69 4.08 29.79
N THR A 214 -3.57 3.83 30.78
CA THR A 214 -4.05 2.49 31.11
C THR A 214 -4.74 1.87 29.90
N PRO A 215 -4.33 0.66 29.46
CA PRO A 215 -5.02 -0.08 28.40
C PRO A 215 -6.51 -0.24 28.71
N ARG A 216 -7.37 0.05 27.74
CA ARG A 216 -8.84 -0.14 27.83
C ARG A 216 -9.34 -1.37 27.11
N ILE A 217 -8.54 -1.88 26.19
CA ILE A 217 -8.73 -3.15 25.50
C ILE A 217 -7.68 -4.13 26.04
N GLU A 218 -8.06 -5.35 26.35
CA GLU A 218 -7.15 -6.42 26.78
C GLU A 218 -6.97 -7.41 25.63
N ILE A 219 -5.72 -7.77 25.31
CA ILE A 219 -5.41 -8.78 24.30
C ILE A 219 -5.37 -10.13 25.02
N VAL A 220 -6.46 -10.90 24.92
CA VAL A 220 -6.60 -12.20 25.58
C VAL A 220 -5.69 -13.26 24.96
N GLU A 221 -5.53 -13.26 23.64
CA GLU A 221 -4.76 -14.25 22.91
C GLU A 221 -4.31 -13.71 21.54
N VAL A 222 -3.11 -14.09 21.10
CA VAL A 222 -2.65 -13.86 19.72
C VAL A 222 -2.27 -15.21 19.10
N LYS A 223 -2.76 -15.48 17.89
CA LYS A 223 -2.58 -16.73 17.15
C LYS A 223 -2.16 -16.45 15.71
N ASN A 224 -1.41 -17.38 15.12
CA ASN A 224 -1.21 -17.39 13.67
C ASN A 224 -2.56 -17.66 12.97
N PRO A 225 -2.84 -17.03 11.81
CA PRO A 225 -4.01 -17.36 11.00
C PRO A 225 -3.96 -18.81 10.52
N GLU A 226 -5.11 -19.38 10.14
CA GLU A 226 -5.16 -20.74 9.62
C GLU A 226 -4.27 -20.92 8.40
N SER A 227 -3.45 -21.99 8.41
CA SER A 227 -2.62 -22.35 7.27
C SER A 227 -3.52 -22.74 6.09
N ARG A 228 -3.50 -21.93 5.03
CA ARG A 228 -4.24 -22.21 3.78
C ARG A 228 -3.90 -23.62 3.28
N LYS A 229 -4.93 -24.44 3.04
CA LYS A 229 -4.78 -25.77 2.41
C LYS A 229 -4.08 -25.64 1.07
N ALA A 230 -3.29 -26.65 0.69
CA ALA A 230 -2.62 -26.69 -0.60
C ALA A 230 -3.65 -26.57 -1.75
N GLY A 231 -3.40 -25.66 -2.69
CA GLY A 231 -4.22 -25.50 -3.88
C GLY A 231 -3.97 -26.61 -4.90
N ILE A 232 -4.97 -26.87 -5.75
CA ILE A 232 -4.88 -27.82 -6.85
C ILE A 232 -4.43 -27.06 -8.11
N LYS A 233 -3.53 -27.66 -8.90
CA LYS A 233 -3.23 -27.21 -10.26
C LYS A 233 -4.12 -27.98 -11.24
N VAL A 234 -4.72 -27.26 -12.19
CA VAL A 234 -5.55 -27.78 -13.27
C VAL A 234 -4.79 -27.72 -14.59
N ALA A 235 -5.12 -28.60 -15.54
CA ALA A 235 -4.47 -28.71 -16.83
C ALA A 235 -4.96 -27.65 -17.83
N ASP A 236 -6.24 -27.26 -17.73
CA ASP A 236 -6.89 -26.34 -18.67
C ASP A 236 -8.00 -25.49 -18.01
N VAL A 237 -8.65 -24.65 -18.82
CA VAL A 237 -9.70 -23.72 -18.40
C VAL A 237 -11.03 -24.44 -18.14
N ASP A 238 -11.31 -25.55 -18.82
CA ASP A 238 -12.56 -26.27 -18.66
C ASP A 238 -12.56 -27.02 -17.31
N GLU A 239 -11.43 -27.66 -16.94
CA GLU A 239 -11.20 -28.22 -15.61
C GLU A 239 -11.24 -27.16 -14.51
N LEU A 240 -10.74 -25.94 -14.77
CA LEU A 240 -10.84 -24.83 -13.83
C LEU A 240 -12.31 -24.44 -13.56
N VAL A 241 -13.09 -24.26 -14.62
CA VAL A 241 -14.51 -23.86 -14.52
C VAL A 241 -15.34 -24.97 -13.88
N ASP A 242 -15.05 -26.24 -14.19
CA ASP A 242 -15.72 -27.39 -13.57
C ASP A 242 -15.48 -27.43 -12.05
N LYS A 243 -14.23 -27.31 -11.59
CA LYS A 243 -13.92 -27.28 -10.16
C LYS A 243 -14.48 -26.05 -9.45
N LEU A 244 -14.48 -24.87 -10.09
CA LEU A 244 -15.08 -23.68 -9.49
C LEU A 244 -16.59 -23.81 -9.29
N LYS A 245 -17.31 -24.45 -10.22
CA LYS A 245 -18.73 -24.74 -10.07
C LYS A 245 -18.99 -25.85 -9.05
N ASN A 246 -18.40 -27.03 -9.29
CA ASN A 246 -18.76 -28.27 -8.60
C ASN A 246 -18.10 -28.42 -7.22
N GLU A 247 -16.86 -27.96 -7.04
CA GLU A 247 -16.12 -28.09 -5.77
C GLU A 247 -16.18 -26.81 -4.92
N ALA A 248 -16.22 -25.62 -5.55
CA ALA A 248 -16.25 -24.33 -4.85
C ALA A 248 -17.63 -23.65 -4.79
N GLY A 249 -18.67 -24.20 -5.45
CA GLY A 249 -20.05 -23.70 -5.36
C GLY A 249 -20.29 -22.35 -6.04
N LEU A 250 -19.52 -22.00 -7.07
CA LEU A 250 -19.67 -20.75 -7.81
C LEU A 250 -20.61 -20.94 -9.01
N ASP A 251 -21.92 -20.94 -8.74
CA ASP A 251 -22.96 -21.24 -9.74
C ASP A 251 -23.11 -20.16 -10.84
N GLU A 252 -22.85 -18.87 -10.54
CA GLU A 252 -23.04 -17.76 -11.49
C GLU A 252 -21.74 -17.07 -11.94
N PHE A 253 -21.31 -17.36 -13.18
CA PHE A 253 -20.37 -16.51 -13.92
C PHE A 253 -21.14 -15.42 -14.68
N ILE A 254 -21.39 -14.28 -14.03
CA ILE A 254 -22.12 -13.15 -14.66
C ILE A 254 -21.22 -12.40 -15.65
N PHE A 255 -21.36 -12.72 -16.95
CA PHE A 255 -20.78 -11.92 -18.03
C PHE A 255 -21.52 -10.59 -18.21
N VAL A 256 -21.02 -9.51 -17.59
CA VAL A 256 -21.58 -8.17 -17.73
C VAL A 256 -21.06 -7.48 -19.01
N GLN A 257 -21.74 -7.67 -20.14
CA GLN A 257 -21.53 -6.80 -21.31
C GLN A 257 -22.07 -5.39 -21.03
N ARG A 258 -21.19 -4.41 -20.84
CA ARG A 258 -21.55 -2.99 -20.98
C ARG A 258 -21.23 -2.50 -22.38
N ARG A 259 -22.23 -1.98 -23.10
CA ARG A 259 -21.98 -1.11 -24.25
C ARG A 259 -21.47 0.24 -23.73
N SER A 260 -20.19 0.52 -23.97
CA SER A 260 -19.67 1.89 -23.90
C SER A 260 -20.32 2.76 -24.99
N SER A 261 -20.41 4.07 -24.75
CA SER A 261 -20.80 5.06 -25.76
C SER A 261 -19.67 5.40 -26.75
N SER A 262 -18.45 4.91 -26.51
CA SER A 262 -17.41 4.75 -27.53
C SER A 262 -17.50 3.34 -28.14
N ASN A 263 -17.31 3.22 -29.46
CA ASN A 263 -17.32 1.93 -30.18
C ASN A 263 -16.03 1.12 -29.94
N ALA A 264 -15.69 0.88 -28.67
CA ALA A 264 -14.62 0.01 -28.21
C ALA A 264 -15.22 -1.05 -27.28
N LEU A 265 -14.98 -2.32 -27.61
CA LEU A 265 -15.32 -3.46 -26.75
C LEU A 265 -14.18 -3.67 -25.74
N GLU A 266 -14.32 -3.06 -24.57
CA GLU A 266 -13.45 -3.35 -23.42
C GLU A 266 -13.99 -4.58 -22.66
N LEU A 267 -13.19 -5.66 -22.64
CA LEU A 267 -13.46 -6.88 -21.88
C LEU A 267 -13.03 -6.70 -20.41
N LEU A 268 -13.86 -5.95 -19.66
CA LEU A 268 -13.74 -5.84 -18.20
C LEU A 268 -14.25 -7.11 -17.52
N TRP A 269 -13.33 -7.91 -16.98
CA TRP A 269 -13.68 -9.07 -16.16
C TRP A 269 -14.16 -8.60 -14.79
N ARG A 270 -15.39 -8.97 -14.44
CA ARG A 270 -15.95 -8.76 -13.10
C ARG A 270 -16.31 -10.09 -12.48
N VAL A 271 -15.82 -10.34 -11.27
CA VAL A 271 -16.19 -11.49 -10.45
C VAL A 271 -16.99 -10.97 -9.26
N ARG A 272 -18.19 -11.51 -9.06
CA ARG A 272 -19.04 -11.14 -7.92
C ARG A 272 -18.72 -12.05 -6.74
N LEU A 273 -18.55 -11.47 -5.55
CA LEU A 273 -18.33 -12.19 -4.30
C LEU A 273 -19.38 -11.68 -3.30
N GLY A 274 -20.48 -12.42 -3.16
CA GLY A 274 -21.61 -12.00 -2.33
C GLY A 274 -22.29 -10.72 -2.87
N GLU A 275 -22.31 -9.66 -2.05
CA GLU A 275 -22.88 -8.36 -2.44
C GLU A 275 -21.88 -7.43 -3.16
N GLU A 276 -20.59 -7.79 -3.22
CA GLU A 276 -19.54 -6.96 -3.81
C GLU A 276 -19.06 -7.44 -5.20
N TYR A 277 -18.40 -6.53 -5.94
CA TYR A 277 -17.86 -6.77 -7.28
C TYR A 277 -16.35 -6.50 -7.32
N VAL A 278 -15.56 -7.50 -7.71
CA VAL A 278 -14.14 -7.34 -8.03
C VAL A 278 -13.99 -6.99 -9.51
N ILE A 279 -13.14 -6.00 -9.82
CA ILE A 279 -12.83 -5.56 -11.19
C ILE A 279 -11.36 -5.89 -11.50
N PHE A 280 -11.10 -6.55 -12.62
CA PHE A 280 -9.75 -6.67 -13.19
C PHE A 280 -9.59 -5.66 -14.32
N ASP A 281 -8.66 -4.71 -14.14
CA ASP A 281 -8.31 -3.69 -15.14
C ASP A 281 -6.94 -4.00 -15.78
N SER A 282 -6.88 -3.91 -17.10
CA SER A 282 -5.65 -4.00 -17.91
C SER A 282 -4.67 -2.83 -17.72
N ALA A 283 -5.07 -1.73 -17.06
CA ALA A 283 -4.24 -0.56 -16.82
C ALA A 283 -3.02 -0.77 -15.89
N LEU A 284 -2.82 -1.97 -15.33
CA LEU A 284 -1.60 -2.33 -14.59
C LEU A 284 -0.33 -2.39 -15.47
N GLN A 285 -0.47 -2.32 -16.80
CA GLN A 285 0.67 -2.24 -17.72
C GLN A 285 1.25 -0.82 -17.82
N HIS A 286 2.28 -0.52 -17.02
CA HIS A 286 3.37 0.36 -17.52
C HIS A 286 4.75 0.10 -16.89
N HIS A 287 4.86 -0.31 -15.61
CA HIS A 287 6.16 -0.44 -14.95
C HIS A 287 6.77 -1.85 -14.86
N ALA A 288 5.98 -2.91 -14.68
CA ALA A 288 6.51 -4.26 -14.46
C ALA A 288 7.36 -4.78 -15.64
N VAL A 289 6.87 -4.60 -16.88
CA VAL A 289 7.53 -5.09 -18.10
C VAL A 289 8.86 -4.36 -18.38
N GLN A 290 8.98 -3.08 -18.04
CA GLN A 290 10.22 -2.32 -18.22
C GLN A 290 11.33 -2.81 -17.28
N GLN A 291 11.00 -3.27 -16.08
CA GLN A 291 11.98 -3.76 -15.11
C GLN A 291 12.55 -5.14 -15.49
N CYS A 292 11.77 -6.00 -16.17
CA CYS A 292 12.21 -7.34 -16.56
C CYS A 292 13.20 -7.37 -17.74
N LEU A 293 13.20 -6.37 -18.64
CA LEU A 293 13.93 -6.43 -19.92
C LEU A 293 15.21 -5.57 -19.99
N GLY A 294 15.44 -4.71 -19.00
CA GLY A 294 16.65 -3.91 -18.87
C GLY A 294 16.80 -2.76 -19.89
N ALA A 295 17.74 -1.85 -19.60
CA ALA A 295 17.92 -0.59 -20.36
C ALA A 295 18.50 -0.75 -21.79
N SER A 296 18.76 -1.99 -22.22
CA SER A 296 19.44 -2.31 -23.49
C SER A 296 18.50 -2.25 -24.72
N TYR A 297 17.19 -2.34 -24.52
CA TYR A 297 16.22 -2.33 -25.61
C TYR A 297 15.82 -0.89 -25.98
N LYS A 298 16.05 -0.52 -27.25
CA LYS A 298 15.55 0.73 -27.82
C LYS A 298 14.03 0.65 -28.02
N TRP A 299 13.29 1.21 -27.07
CA TRP A 299 11.85 1.38 -27.17
C TRP A 299 11.48 2.39 -28.27
N THR A 300 11.06 1.90 -29.43
CA THR A 300 10.26 2.70 -30.38
C THR A 300 8.81 2.69 -29.92
N GLN A 301 8.19 3.87 -29.78
CA GLN A 301 6.79 3.99 -29.38
C GLN A 301 5.87 3.29 -30.39
N MET A 302 5.29 2.15 -29.99
CA MET A 302 4.15 1.52 -30.67
C MET A 302 2.85 1.91 -29.97
N THR A 303 2.25 3.03 -30.38
CA THR A 303 0.87 3.37 -30.06
C THR A 303 -0.08 2.70 -31.05
N THR A 304 -0.30 1.39 -30.89
CA THR A 304 -1.15 0.59 -31.78
C THR A 304 -2.60 0.59 -31.28
N SER A 305 -3.42 1.53 -31.76
CA SER A 305 -4.87 1.48 -31.55
C SER A 305 -5.53 0.48 -32.52
N LEU A 306 -5.85 -0.71 -32.02
CA LEU A 306 -6.59 -1.74 -32.76
C LEU A 306 -8.10 -1.48 -32.67
N GLY A 307 -8.64 -0.84 -33.72
CA GLY A 307 -10.09 -0.65 -33.87
C GLY A 307 -10.74 -1.82 -34.60
N PHE A 308 -11.67 -2.52 -33.95
CA PHE A 308 -12.48 -3.58 -34.55
C PHE A 308 -13.87 -3.05 -34.91
N ALA A 309 -14.34 -3.36 -36.13
CA ALA A 309 -15.71 -3.07 -36.56
C ALA A 309 -16.35 -4.35 -37.15
N PRO A 310 -17.61 -4.67 -36.78
CA PRO A 310 -18.32 -5.81 -37.36
C PRO A 310 -18.73 -5.53 -38.82
N LEU A 311 -18.68 -6.56 -39.66
CA LEU A 311 -19.14 -6.50 -41.05
C LEU A 311 -20.62 -6.88 -41.18
N ASP A 312 -21.47 -5.87 -41.05
CA ASP A 312 -22.91 -5.91 -41.31
C ASP A 312 -23.74 -6.77 -40.32
N VAL A 313 -25.00 -6.38 -40.09
CA VAL A 313 -25.84 -6.88 -38.99
C VAL A 313 -26.29 -8.33 -39.20
N ASN A 314 -26.16 -8.85 -40.43
CA ASN A 314 -26.68 -10.15 -40.85
C ASN A 314 -25.60 -11.21 -41.16
N ARG A 315 -24.33 -11.01 -40.78
CA ARG A 315 -23.28 -12.05 -40.89
C ARG A 315 -22.60 -12.29 -39.55
N VAL A 316 -22.81 -13.49 -39.00
CA VAL A 316 -22.47 -13.82 -37.61
C VAL A 316 -20.95 -13.86 -37.33
N ASN A 317 -20.12 -14.26 -38.30
CA ASN A 317 -18.68 -14.45 -38.11
C ASN A 317 -17.82 -13.66 -39.11
N GLY A 318 -17.26 -12.53 -38.66
CA GLY A 318 -16.12 -11.91 -39.33
C GLY A 318 -15.74 -10.51 -38.82
N CYS A 319 -14.44 -10.20 -38.82
CA CYS A 319 -13.91 -8.87 -38.48
C CYS A 319 -12.98 -8.32 -39.57
N VAL A 320 -12.76 -7.00 -39.57
CA VAL A 320 -11.88 -6.30 -40.51
C VAL A 320 -10.75 -5.61 -39.77
N LEU A 321 -9.51 -5.92 -40.15
CA LEU A 321 -8.33 -5.24 -39.64
C LEU A 321 -8.11 -3.93 -40.41
N ARG A 322 -8.13 -2.81 -39.67
CA ARG A 322 -7.72 -1.49 -40.18
C ARG A 322 -6.45 -1.01 -39.49
N HIS A 323 -5.53 -0.46 -40.28
CA HIS A 323 -4.33 0.22 -39.78
C HIS A 323 -4.17 1.53 -40.54
N GLY A 324 -4.12 2.66 -39.83
CA GLY A 324 -3.91 3.99 -40.44
C GLY A 324 -4.94 4.36 -41.52
N GLY A 325 -6.21 3.96 -41.36
CA GLY A 325 -7.30 4.27 -42.28
C GLY A 325 -7.55 3.26 -43.40
N TRP A 326 -6.61 2.36 -43.71
CA TRP A 326 -6.75 1.37 -44.79
C TRP A 326 -7.13 -0.02 -44.27
N ILE A 327 -7.96 -0.74 -45.04
CA ILE A 327 -8.35 -2.14 -44.79
C ILE A 327 -7.24 -3.05 -45.30
N ARG A 328 -6.75 -4.00 -44.47
CA ARG A 328 -5.72 -4.97 -44.90
C ARG A 328 -6.19 -6.42 -45.04
N ALA A 329 -7.16 -6.88 -44.25
CA ALA A 329 -7.69 -8.25 -44.35
C ALA A 329 -9.10 -8.37 -43.73
N SER A 330 -9.88 -9.32 -44.25
CA SER A 330 -11.09 -9.85 -43.62
C SER A 330 -10.82 -11.25 -43.07
N VAL A 331 -11.18 -11.48 -41.80
CA VAL A 331 -10.97 -12.78 -41.13
C VAL A 331 -12.34 -13.35 -40.77
N GLN A 332 -12.61 -14.59 -41.18
CA GLN A 332 -13.94 -15.23 -41.08
C GLN A 332 -14.10 -16.23 -39.92
N ASN A 333 -13.09 -16.38 -39.04
CA ASN A 333 -13.17 -17.28 -37.90
C ASN A 333 -12.40 -16.71 -36.70
N VAL A 334 -13.10 -15.93 -35.88
CA VAL A 334 -12.50 -15.07 -34.83
C VAL A 334 -12.11 -15.87 -33.58
N ASP A 335 -12.90 -16.87 -33.21
CA ASP A 335 -12.72 -17.67 -31.99
C ASP A 335 -11.37 -18.41 -31.94
N PHE A 336 -10.93 -18.95 -33.08
CA PHE A 336 -9.67 -19.71 -33.15
C PHE A 336 -8.46 -18.79 -32.95
N TRP A 337 -8.52 -17.56 -33.48
CA TRP A 337 -7.44 -16.58 -33.40
C TRP A 337 -7.32 -15.95 -32.01
N PHE A 338 -8.45 -15.69 -31.34
CA PHE A 338 -8.46 -15.25 -29.94
C PHE A 338 -7.87 -16.30 -28.99
N LYS A 339 -8.17 -17.60 -29.21
CA LYS A 339 -7.59 -18.69 -28.42
C LYS A 339 -6.08 -18.79 -28.58
N GLU A 340 -5.53 -18.63 -29.79
CA GLU A 340 -4.07 -18.60 -29.98
C GLU A 340 -3.40 -17.42 -29.27
N MET A 341 -3.95 -16.20 -29.36
CA MET A 341 -3.39 -15.05 -28.62
C MET A 341 -3.40 -15.26 -27.10
N PHE A 342 -4.46 -15.86 -26.55
CA PHE A 342 -4.55 -16.16 -25.12
C PHE A 342 -3.50 -17.20 -24.68
N PHE A 343 -3.31 -18.27 -25.46
CA PHE A 343 -2.25 -19.25 -25.22
C PHE A 343 -0.84 -18.68 -25.38
N MET A 344 -0.63 -17.75 -26.33
CA MET A 344 0.68 -17.13 -26.53
C MET A 344 1.07 -16.19 -25.38
N ALA A 345 0.09 -15.52 -24.76
CA ALA A 345 0.31 -14.71 -23.55
C ALA A 345 0.72 -15.57 -22.34
N LEU A 346 0.04 -16.71 -22.13
CA LEU A 346 0.38 -17.66 -21.05
C LEU A 346 1.75 -18.34 -21.24
N ARG A 347 2.26 -18.43 -22.48
CA ARG A 347 3.52 -19.11 -22.80
C ARG A 347 4.79 -18.30 -22.52
N PHE A 348 4.67 -17.01 -22.20
CA PHE A 348 5.82 -16.11 -22.04
C PHE A 348 6.21 -15.77 -20.59
N GLU A 349 5.46 -16.23 -19.58
CA GLU A 349 5.85 -16.10 -18.16
C GLU A 349 6.60 -17.32 -17.62
N SER A 350 7.88 -17.47 -18.00
CA SER A 350 8.76 -18.44 -17.33
C SER A 350 10.25 -18.06 -17.34
N THR A 351 10.60 -16.96 -16.66
CA THR A 351 11.92 -16.52 -16.10
C THR A 351 11.67 -15.23 -15.27
N MET A 352 12.44 -14.74 -14.29
CA MET A 352 13.53 -15.21 -13.38
C MET A 352 13.64 -14.15 -12.23
N VAL A 353 14.22 -14.33 -11.03
CA VAL A 353 14.53 -15.45 -10.12
C VAL A 353 15.03 -14.81 -8.79
N ALA A 354 14.57 -15.24 -7.59
CA ALA A 354 15.36 -15.30 -6.32
C ALA A 354 14.50 -15.65 -5.07
N SER A 355 14.96 -16.34 -4.02
CA SER A 355 16.13 -17.24 -3.86
C SER A 355 16.06 -18.07 -2.55
N VAL A 356 16.22 -19.40 -2.69
CA VAL A 356 16.88 -20.41 -1.81
C VAL A 356 16.70 -20.40 -0.26
N PHE A 357 16.24 -21.54 0.27
CA PHE A 357 16.82 -22.20 1.47
C PHE A 357 17.05 -23.71 1.17
N PRO A 358 18.03 -24.38 1.80
CA PRO A 358 18.52 -25.68 1.34
C PRO A 358 17.79 -26.87 1.96
N LEU A 359 17.57 -27.93 1.17
CA LEU A 359 17.31 -29.28 1.66
C LEU A 359 18.13 -30.30 0.84
N SER A 360 18.34 -31.46 1.46
CA SER A 360 19.41 -32.43 1.21
C SER A 360 19.39 -33.12 -0.16
N PHE A 361 20.59 -33.44 -0.64
CA PHE A 361 20.84 -34.28 -1.81
C PHE A 361 20.79 -35.77 -1.43
N GLU A 362 19.80 -36.49 -1.93
CA GLU A 362 19.71 -37.96 -2.08
C GLU A 362 18.62 -38.20 -3.16
N ASP A 363 18.73 -39.09 -4.13
CA ASP A 363 19.85 -39.96 -4.54
C ASP A 363 19.63 -40.34 -6.03
N SER A 364 20.68 -40.54 -6.84
CA SER A 364 20.53 -41.22 -8.15
C SER A 364 21.84 -41.81 -8.71
N SER A 365 22.15 -43.03 -8.26
CA SER A 365 22.67 -44.13 -9.08
C SER A 365 23.99 -43.96 -9.85
N LYS A 366 25.06 -44.62 -9.35
CA LYS A 366 25.81 -45.65 -10.12
C LYS A 366 26.86 -46.39 -9.28
N SER A 367 26.67 -47.72 -9.19
CA SER A 367 27.69 -48.80 -9.15
C SER A 367 29.06 -48.56 -8.48
N LEU A 368 29.33 -49.30 -7.40
CA LEU A 368 30.56 -50.07 -7.07
C LEU A 368 30.40 -50.58 -5.62
N SER A 369 29.97 -51.83 -5.37
CA SER A 369 30.77 -53.07 -5.37
C SER A 369 31.34 -53.46 -3.98
N ILE A 370 31.04 -54.70 -3.58
CA ILE A 370 31.96 -55.64 -2.87
C ILE A 370 32.14 -55.46 -1.33
N LEU A 371 31.55 -56.42 -0.59
CA LEU A 371 32.06 -57.12 0.63
C LEU A 371 32.40 -56.27 1.89
N LYS A 372 32.41 -56.76 3.14
CA LYS A 372 32.05 -58.04 3.81
C LYS A 372 32.00 -57.79 5.33
N ALA A 373 31.46 -58.78 6.06
CA ALA A 373 31.58 -59.02 7.51
C ALA A 373 30.77 -58.08 8.42
#